data_AF-A0A4D4MIH5-F1
#
_entry.id   AF-A0A4D4MIH5-F1
#
_cell.length_a   1.000
_cell.length_b   1.000
_cell.length_c   1.000
_cell.angle_alpha   90.00
_cell.angle_beta   90.00
_cell.angle_gamma   90.00
#
_symmetry.space_group_name_H-M   'P 1'
#
loop_
_entity.id
_entity.type
_entity.pdbx_description
1 polymer ?
#
loop_
_entity_poly.entity_id
_entity_poly.type
_entity_poly.pdbx_seq_one_letter_code
_entity_poly.pdbx_strand_id
1 'polypeptide(L)'
;MYVTLDAAVGGFGAADSWRNDIDGRGALVKRGTGTLTLTGANRYTGGTRVAEGTLVAGSSSALGTGDVRVAGGTLRATAAVRVPGSYTQSSGATLDVTLRAGHTPALTVERRVLLDRGSALTLRLDCTRPPTAGTTVPVIGTRSLRGQFGQITVDSDLFRAVPVYTADGLAVRLLKR
;
A
#
# COMPACT_ATOMS: atom_id res chain seq x y z
N MET A 1 12.21 3.90 20.66
CA MET A 1 11.65 2.55 20.84
C MET A 1 10.89 2.18 19.57
N TYR A 2 11.15 1.03 18.95
CA TYR A 2 10.43 0.52 17.78
C TYR A 2 9.95 -0.89 18.09
N VAL A 3 8.76 -1.26 17.63
CA VAL A 3 8.26 -2.64 17.71
C VAL A 3 8.69 -3.33 16.41
N THR A 4 9.50 -4.37 16.53
CA THR A 4 9.88 -5.22 15.39
C THR A 4 9.00 -6.44 15.38
N LEU A 5 8.37 -6.70 14.23
CA LEU A 5 7.60 -7.90 13.99
C LEU A 5 8.37 -8.70 12.94
N ASP A 6 9.14 -9.68 13.42
CA ASP A 6 9.94 -10.56 12.58
C ASP A 6 9.22 -11.89 12.39
N ALA A 7 8.66 -12.07 11.20
CA ALA A 7 7.89 -13.27 10.87
C ALA A 7 8.76 -14.52 10.66
N ALA A 8 10.09 -14.39 10.62
CA ALA A 8 11.01 -15.51 10.45
C ALA A 8 11.54 -16.07 11.79
N VAL A 9 11.50 -15.28 12.87
CA VAL A 9 12.08 -15.64 14.19
C VAL A 9 10.99 -15.92 15.25
N GLY A 10 9.75 -16.15 14.82
CA GLY A 10 8.69 -16.68 15.69
C GLY A 10 7.99 -15.66 16.60
N GLY A 11 7.99 -14.37 16.25
CA GLY A 11 7.17 -13.37 16.96
C GLY A 11 5.73 -13.30 16.48
N PHE A 12 5.51 -13.47 15.17
CA PHE A 12 4.22 -13.53 14.49
C PHE A 12 4.37 -14.48 13.27
N GLY A 13 3.49 -15.46 13.09
CA GLY A 13 3.51 -16.46 12.02
C GLY A 13 3.30 -15.88 10.61
N ALA A 14 3.55 -16.72 9.60
CA ALA A 14 3.59 -16.34 8.17
C ALA A 14 2.28 -15.74 7.59
N ALA A 15 1.17 -15.80 8.34
CA ALA A 15 -0.12 -15.21 7.98
C ALA A 15 -0.88 -14.67 9.21
N ASP A 16 -0.20 -14.02 10.15
CA ASP A 16 -0.85 -13.50 11.35
C ASP A 16 -1.67 -12.24 11.07
N SER A 17 -2.85 -12.16 11.69
CA SER A 17 -3.68 -10.96 11.69
C SER A 17 -3.73 -10.32 13.06
N TRP A 18 -3.32 -9.06 13.17
CA TRP A 18 -3.52 -8.24 14.35
C TRP A 18 -4.78 -7.38 14.19
N ARG A 19 -5.79 -7.66 15.03
CA ARG A 19 -7.10 -7.01 14.96
C ARG A 19 -7.27 -5.83 15.92
N ASN A 20 -6.43 -5.73 16.95
CA ASN A 20 -6.51 -4.67 17.96
C ASN A 20 -5.78 -3.40 17.52
N ASP A 21 -6.03 -2.30 18.22
CA ASP A 21 -5.31 -1.04 18.00
C ASP A 21 -3.90 -1.11 18.60
N ILE A 22 -2.92 -0.58 17.89
CA ILE A 22 -1.56 -0.32 18.37
C ILE A 22 -1.42 1.19 18.57
N ASP A 23 -0.94 1.61 19.74
CA ASP A 23 -0.75 3.02 20.11
C ASP A 23 0.68 3.29 20.61
N GLY A 24 1.04 4.57 20.78
CA GLY A 24 2.31 5.02 21.33
C GLY A 24 3.21 5.74 20.32
N ARG A 25 4.38 6.19 20.79
CA ARG A 25 5.31 6.99 19.97
C ARG A 25 6.24 6.17 19.07
N GLY A 26 6.18 4.84 19.20
CA GLY A 26 7.07 3.93 18.48
C GLY A 26 6.72 3.80 17.00
N ALA A 27 7.68 3.29 16.24
CA ALA A 27 7.48 2.89 14.84
C ALA A 27 7.20 1.39 14.77
N LEU A 28 6.44 0.98 13.75
CA LEU A 28 6.27 -0.42 13.36
C LEU A 28 7.27 -0.76 12.26
N VAL A 29 8.06 -1.81 12.46
CA VAL A 29 8.97 -2.34 11.44
C VAL A 29 8.59 -3.78 11.11
N LYS A 30 8.13 -4.01 9.88
CA LYS A 30 7.86 -5.34 9.33
C LYS A 30 9.15 -5.92 8.72
N ARG A 31 9.62 -7.03 9.28
CA ARG A 31 10.76 -7.84 8.82
C ARG A 31 10.35 -9.29 8.59
N GLY A 32 11.26 -10.08 8.00
CA GLY A 32 11.03 -11.48 7.66
C GLY A 32 10.13 -11.64 6.44
N THR A 33 10.21 -12.80 5.80
CA THR A 33 9.57 -13.08 4.51
C THR A 33 8.05 -13.29 4.60
N GLY A 34 7.52 -13.55 5.79
CA GLY A 34 6.10 -13.80 6.03
C GLY A 34 5.17 -12.60 5.82
N THR A 35 3.86 -12.86 5.94
CA THR A 35 2.80 -11.85 5.85
C THR A 35 2.28 -11.45 7.23
N LEU A 36 2.22 -10.15 7.50
CA LEU A 36 1.54 -9.58 8.66
C LEU A 36 0.32 -8.81 8.17
N THR A 37 -0.85 -9.06 8.76
CA THR A 37 -2.09 -8.34 8.45
C THR A 37 -2.51 -7.44 9.61
N LEU A 38 -2.67 -6.15 9.36
CA LEU A 38 -3.20 -5.18 10.34
C LEU A 38 -4.62 -4.79 9.94
N THR A 39 -5.60 -5.09 10.80
CA THR A 39 -7.00 -4.71 10.58
C THR A 39 -7.55 -3.76 11.65
N GLY A 40 -6.81 -3.54 12.75
CA GLY A 40 -7.18 -2.58 13.80
C GLY A 40 -7.05 -1.11 13.37
N ALA A 41 -7.49 -0.20 14.23
CA ALA A 41 -7.40 1.24 14.04
C ALA A 41 -6.18 1.82 14.75
N ASN A 42 -5.01 1.61 14.15
CA ASN A 42 -3.74 1.94 14.80
C ASN A 42 -3.49 3.45 14.91
N ARG A 43 -2.92 3.88 16.05
CA ARG A 43 -2.64 5.28 16.40
C ARG A 43 -1.17 5.60 16.63
N TYR A 44 -0.28 4.60 16.57
CA TYR A 44 1.15 4.83 16.75
C TYR A 44 1.70 5.92 15.81
N THR A 45 2.60 6.75 16.34
CA THR A 45 3.02 7.98 15.67
C THR A 45 4.42 7.90 15.05
N GLY A 46 5.21 6.88 15.38
CA GLY A 46 6.58 6.73 14.85
C GLY A 46 6.65 6.29 13.38
N GLY A 47 5.52 5.94 12.77
CA GLY A 47 5.42 5.53 11.38
C GLY A 47 5.59 4.03 11.15
N THR A 48 5.51 3.64 9.87
CA THR A 48 5.57 2.25 9.42
C THR A 48 6.71 2.04 8.43
N ARG A 49 7.55 1.03 8.66
CA ARG A 49 8.56 0.57 7.70
C ARG A 49 8.33 -0.88 7.31
N VAL A 50 8.14 -1.12 6.02
CA VAL A 50 8.13 -2.48 5.44
C VAL A 50 9.53 -2.76 4.88
N ALA A 51 10.34 -3.47 5.66
CA ALA A 51 11.68 -3.86 5.24
C ALA A 51 11.63 -5.10 4.33
N GLU A 52 10.85 -6.11 4.71
CA GLU A 52 10.79 -7.42 4.04
C GLU A 52 9.40 -8.07 4.16
N GLY A 53 9.14 -9.07 3.32
CA GLY A 53 7.88 -9.83 3.31
C GLY A 53 6.68 -8.97 2.91
N THR A 54 5.51 -9.27 3.46
CA THR A 54 4.27 -8.53 3.15
C THR A 54 3.65 -7.92 4.41
N LEU A 55 3.30 -6.64 4.35
CA LEU A 55 2.40 -6.00 5.30
C LEU A 55 1.06 -5.76 4.62
N VAL A 56 -0.01 -6.37 5.11
CA VAL A 56 -1.38 -6.15 4.64
C VAL A 56 -2.05 -5.09 5.52
N ALA A 57 -2.52 -4.02 4.90
CA ALA A 57 -3.31 -2.97 5.53
C ALA A 57 -4.80 -3.20 5.18
N GLY A 58 -5.55 -3.71 6.16
CA GLY A 58 -6.95 -4.13 6.01
C GLY A 58 -7.97 -3.11 6.52
N SER A 59 -7.55 -1.96 7.04
CA SER A 59 -8.40 -0.88 7.52
C SER A 59 -7.83 0.48 7.11
N SER A 60 -8.65 1.54 7.17
CA SER A 60 -8.24 2.88 6.77
C SER A 60 -7.10 3.46 7.62
N SER A 61 -7.02 3.09 8.90
CA SER A 61 -6.01 3.54 9.87
C SER A 61 -5.00 2.45 10.25
N ALA A 62 -4.87 1.39 9.44
CA ALA A 62 -3.98 0.27 9.72
C ALA A 62 -2.49 0.67 9.90
N LEU A 63 -2.04 1.79 9.32
CA LEU A 63 -0.63 2.17 9.26
C LEU A 63 -0.18 3.23 10.27
N GLY A 64 -1.02 3.51 11.28
CA GLY A 64 -0.76 4.55 12.26
C GLY A 64 -0.87 5.94 11.67
N THR A 65 -0.19 6.92 12.29
CA THR A 65 -0.29 8.34 11.92
C THR A 65 1.00 8.94 11.37
N GLY A 66 2.11 8.18 11.37
CA GLY A 66 3.40 8.63 10.88
C GLY A 66 3.62 8.40 9.37
N ASP A 67 4.87 8.57 8.95
CA ASP A 67 5.31 8.27 7.59
C ASP A 67 5.28 6.75 7.31
N VAL A 68 5.07 6.37 6.05
CA VAL A 68 5.12 4.99 5.58
C VAL A 68 6.27 4.84 4.58
N ARG A 69 7.16 3.88 4.84
CA ARG A 69 8.30 3.55 3.96
C ARG A 69 8.27 2.07 3.58
N VAL A 70 8.13 1.78 2.29
CA VAL A 70 8.30 0.43 1.74
C VAL A 70 9.71 0.34 1.16
N ALA A 71 10.61 -0.28 1.92
CA ALA A 71 12.05 -0.28 1.64
C ALA A 71 12.54 -1.49 0.83
N GLY A 72 11.81 -2.61 0.87
CA GLY A 72 12.18 -3.84 0.17
C GLY A 72 11.11 -4.94 0.13
N GLY A 73 10.06 -4.84 0.95
CA GLY A 73 8.92 -5.77 0.92
C GLY A 73 7.73 -5.27 0.09
N THR A 74 6.56 -5.82 0.41
CA THR A 74 5.27 -5.46 -0.18
C THR A 74 4.37 -4.79 0.85
N LEU A 75 3.83 -3.62 0.53
CA LEU A 75 2.63 -3.11 1.21
C LEU A 75 1.41 -3.51 0.38
N ARG A 76 0.52 -4.32 0.96
CA ARG A 76 -0.74 -4.72 0.33
C ARG A 76 -1.92 -3.99 0.98
N ALA A 77 -2.58 -3.09 0.27
CA ALA A 77 -3.79 -2.41 0.73
C ALA A 77 -5.05 -3.13 0.20
N THR A 78 -5.76 -3.81 1.09
CA THR A 78 -7.01 -4.53 0.75
C THR A 78 -8.27 -3.69 1.02
N ALA A 79 -8.12 -2.58 1.73
CA ALA A 79 -9.08 -1.52 1.96
C ALA A 79 -8.56 -0.17 1.41
N ALA A 80 -9.38 0.88 1.42
CA ALA A 80 -8.90 2.24 1.19
C ALA A 80 -8.09 2.70 2.42
N VAL A 81 -6.77 2.82 2.27
CA VAL A 81 -5.83 3.11 3.36
C VAL A 81 -5.43 4.58 3.36
N ARG A 82 -5.42 5.18 4.55
CA ARG A 82 -4.95 6.56 4.76
C ARG A 82 -3.55 6.57 5.36
N VAL A 83 -2.68 7.41 4.82
CA VAL A 83 -1.34 7.70 5.32
C VAL A 83 -1.28 9.19 5.66
N PRO A 84 -1.36 9.56 6.94
CA PRO A 84 -1.31 10.97 7.34
C PRO A 84 0.07 11.59 7.11
N GLY A 85 1.12 10.77 7.13
CA GLY A 85 2.47 11.18 6.78
C GLY A 85 2.75 11.18 5.28
N SER A 86 4.03 11.06 4.96
CA SER A 86 4.55 10.82 3.60
C SER A 86 4.57 9.32 3.30
N TYR A 87 4.47 8.98 2.02
CA TYR A 87 4.69 7.64 1.51
C TYR A 87 5.95 7.60 0.65
N THR A 88 6.84 6.65 0.94
CA THR A 88 8.06 6.43 0.15
C THR A 88 8.18 4.97 -0.24
N GLN A 89 8.49 4.71 -1.51
CA GLN A 89 8.70 3.37 -2.03
C GLN A 89 10.04 3.27 -2.74
N SER A 90 10.91 2.41 -2.22
CA SER A 90 12.24 2.18 -2.76
C SER A 90 12.23 1.24 -3.95
N SER A 91 13.33 1.24 -4.72
CA SER A 91 13.54 0.28 -5.81
C SER A 91 13.38 -1.15 -5.31
N GLY A 92 12.72 -2.02 -6.10
CA GLY A 92 12.46 -3.42 -5.74
C GLY A 92 11.31 -3.64 -4.75
N ALA A 93 10.82 -2.59 -4.08
CA ALA A 93 9.64 -2.68 -3.22
C ALA A 93 8.34 -2.65 -4.04
N THR A 94 7.27 -3.23 -3.49
CA THR A 94 5.96 -3.33 -4.17
C THR A 94 4.83 -2.67 -3.37
N LEU A 95 3.98 -1.92 -4.08
CA LEU A 95 2.65 -1.55 -3.61
C LEU A 95 1.64 -2.48 -4.32
N ASP A 96 0.87 -3.24 -3.56
CA ASP A 96 -0.21 -4.09 -4.06
C ASP A 96 -1.55 -3.52 -3.58
N VAL A 97 -2.47 -3.25 -4.49
CA VAL A 97 -3.74 -2.58 -4.18
C VAL A 97 -4.92 -3.26 -4.85
N THR A 98 -6.03 -3.33 -4.13
CA THR A 98 -7.32 -3.75 -4.69
C THR A 98 -8.10 -2.54 -5.23
N LEU A 99 -8.37 -2.53 -6.53
CA LEU A 99 -9.19 -1.54 -7.23
C LEU A 99 -10.65 -1.99 -7.31
N ARG A 100 -11.57 -1.06 -7.06
CA ARG A 100 -13.01 -1.29 -6.98
C ARG A 100 -13.78 -0.22 -7.77
N ALA A 101 -14.95 -0.56 -8.32
CA ALA A 101 -15.79 0.41 -9.07
C ALA A 101 -16.40 1.50 -8.17
N GLY A 102 -16.30 2.78 -8.57
CA GLY A 102 -16.96 3.90 -7.87
C GLY A 102 -16.28 4.37 -6.58
N HIS A 103 -14.98 4.10 -6.40
CA HIS A 103 -14.29 4.28 -5.12
C HIS A 103 -13.23 5.39 -5.10
N THR A 104 -12.88 5.77 -3.86
CA THR A 104 -11.75 6.61 -3.48
C THR A 104 -10.41 5.94 -3.82
N PRO A 105 -9.29 6.69 -3.89
CA PRO A 105 -7.98 6.10 -4.08
C PRO A 105 -7.71 4.97 -3.08
N ALA A 106 -7.10 3.88 -3.55
CA ALA A 106 -6.72 2.74 -2.70
C ALA A 106 -5.73 3.18 -1.60
N LEU A 107 -4.86 4.14 -1.91
CA LEU A 107 -3.97 4.79 -0.96
C LEU A 107 -4.18 6.31 -0.99
N THR A 108 -4.53 6.91 0.15
CA THR A 108 -4.62 8.37 0.30
C THR A 108 -3.50 8.86 1.20
N VAL A 109 -2.58 9.67 0.66
CA VAL A 109 -1.37 10.15 1.33
C VAL A 109 -1.45 11.65 1.52
N GLU A 110 -1.54 12.12 2.76
CA GLU A 110 -1.85 13.53 3.04
C GLU A 110 -0.69 14.48 2.81
N ARG A 111 0.53 13.96 2.82
CA ARG A 111 1.73 14.75 2.52
C ARG A 111 2.18 14.48 1.10
N ARG A 112 3.31 13.79 0.95
CA ARG A 112 3.94 13.54 -0.35
C ARG A 112 4.14 12.06 -0.60
N VAL A 113 4.16 11.71 -1.87
CA VAL A 113 4.55 10.40 -2.40
C VAL A 113 5.88 10.53 -3.12
N LEU A 114 6.85 9.70 -2.75
CA LEU A 114 8.13 9.57 -3.46
C LEU A 114 8.29 8.13 -3.94
N LEU A 115 8.41 7.96 -5.25
CA LEU A 115 8.60 6.67 -5.91
C LEU A 115 10.00 6.61 -6.52
N ASP A 116 10.84 5.71 -6.03
CA ASP A 116 12.15 5.47 -6.61
C ASP A 116 12.00 4.72 -7.95
N ARG A 117 12.97 4.92 -8.85
CA ARG A 117 13.05 4.18 -10.11
C ARG A 117 13.18 2.67 -9.79
N GLY A 118 12.38 1.83 -10.44
CA GLY A 118 12.36 0.38 -10.17
C GLY A 118 11.43 -0.05 -9.03
N SER A 119 10.63 0.86 -8.46
CA SER A 119 9.49 0.51 -7.62
C SER A 119 8.36 -0.13 -8.46
N ALA A 120 7.61 -1.07 -7.88
CA ALA A 120 6.55 -1.80 -8.56
C ALA A 120 5.15 -1.53 -7.98
N LEU A 121 4.14 -1.54 -8.85
CA LEU A 121 2.73 -1.48 -8.50
C LEU A 121 1.99 -2.71 -9.04
N THR A 122 1.31 -3.43 -8.15
CA THR A 122 0.41 -4.53 -8.50
C THR A 122 -1.03 -4.10 -8.28
N LEU A 123 -1.85 -4.24 -9.33
CA LEU A 123 -3.26 -3.85 -9.35
C LEU A 123 -4.12 -5.10 -9.38
N ARG A 124 -4.94 -5.29 -8.35
CA ARG A 124 -5.90 -6.38 -8.26
C ARG A 124 -7.29 -5.82 -8.49
N LEU A 125 -8.10 -6.48 -9.31
CA LEU A 125 -9.48 -6.06 -9.52
C LEU A 125 -10.39 -6.80 -8.53
N ASP A 126 -11.23 -6.06 -7.82
CA ASP A 126 -12.21 -6.66 -6.91
C ASP A 126 -13.25 -7.44 -7.71
N CYS A 127 -13.33 -8.75 -7.48
CA CYS A 127 -14.26 -9.64 -8.16
C CYS A 127 -15.73 -9.40 -7.80
N THR A 128 -16.00 -8.77 -6.65
CA THR A 128 -17.37 -8.44 -6.22
C THR A 128 -17.85 -7.11 -6.78
N ARG A 129 -16.93 -6.19 -7.08
CA ARG A 129 -17.20 -4.86 -7.66
C ARG A 129 -16.11 -4.46 -8.65
N PRO A 130 -16.01 -5.17 -9.80
CA PRO A 130 -14.93 -4.93 -10.74
C PRO A 130 -15.11 -3.56 -11.40
N PRO A 131 -14.04 -2.77 -11.56
CA PRO A 131 -14.08 -1.56 -12.36
C PRO A 131 -14.55 -1.84 -13.79
N THR A 132 -15.32 -0.92 -14.37
CA THR A 132 -15.77 -1.03 -15.75
C THR A 132 -14.63 -0.74 -16.73
N ALA A 133 -14.57 -1.46 -17.85
CA ALA A 133 -13.64 -1.16 -18.94
C ALA A 133 -13.76 0.31 -19.40
N GLY A 134 -12.63 0.93 -19.73
CA GLY A 134 -12.57 2.31 -20.20
C GLY A 134 -12.62 3.36 -19.08
N THR A 135 -12.81 2.94 -17.83
CA THR A 135 -12.80 3.85 -16.67
C THR A 135 -11.39 4.18 -16.22
N THR A 136 -11.24 5.38 -15.66
CA THR A 136 -10.05 5.81 -14.94
C THR A 136 -10.28 5.60 -13.45
N VAL A 137 -9.48 4.75 -12.83
CA VAL A 137 -9.62 4.39 -11.40
C VAL A 137 -8.49 5.05 -10.61
N PRO A 138 -8.79 5.83 -9.56
CA PRO A 138 -7.76 6.41 -8.72
C PRO A 138 -7.03 5.31 -7.93
N VAL A 139 -5.70 5.36 -7.92
CA VAL A 139 -4.85 4.42 -7.19
C VAL A 139 -4.26 5.09 -5.96
N ILE A 140 -3.58 6.22 -6.17
CA ILE A 140 -2.97 7.01 -5.11
C ILE A 140 -3.50 8.44 -5.21
N GLY A 141 -4.08 8.94 -4.13
CA GLY A 141 -4.41 10.36 -3.97
C GLY A 141 -3.40 11.01 -3.04
N THR A 142 -2.84 12.15 -3.41
CA THR A 142 -1.86 12.87 -2.60
C THR A 142 -1.84 14.37 -2.90
N ARG A 143 -1.09 15.15 -2.12
CA ARG A 143 -0.85 16.58 -2.42
C ARG A 143 0.34 16.79 -3.35
N SER A 144 1.25 15.81 -3.40
CA SER A 144 2.41 15.88 -4.29
C SER A 144 2.96 14.49 -4.54
N LEU A 145 3.05 14.11 -5.80
CA LEU A 145 3.70 12.89 -6.25
C LEU A 145 4.99 13.23 -7.00
N ARG A 146 6.09 12.56 -6.63
CA ARG A 146 7.35 12.59 -7.38
C ARG A 146 7.81 11.18 -7.74
N GLY A 147 8.33 11.03 -8.94
CA GLY A 147 8.73 9.75 -9.49
C GLY A 147 7.57 8.99 -10.13
N GLN A 148 7.86 7.79 -10.62
CA GLN A 148 6.90 6.89 -11.26
C GLN A 148 7.29 5.45 -10.94
N PHE A 149 6.31 4.56 -10.93
CA PHE A 149 6.57 3.13 -10.86
C PHE A 149 7.38 2.69 -12.09
N GLY A 150 8.44 1.92 -11.85
CA GLY A 150 9.21 1.28 -12.91
C GLY A 150 8.47 0.11 -13.56
N GLN A 151 7.56 -0.52 -12.82
CA GLN A 151 6.71 -1.61 -13.29
C GLN A 151 5.28 -1.47 -12.76
N ILE A 152 4.29 -1.65 -13.62
CA ILE A 152 2.88 -1.72 -13.24
C ILE A 152 2.28 -3.00 -13.81
N THR A 153 1.76 -3.84 -12.93
CA THR A 153 1.15 -5.13 -13.27
C THR A 153 -0.32 -5.11 -12.90
N VAL A 154 -1.19 -5.61 -13.77
CA VAL A 154 -2.60 -5.87 -13.47
C VAL A 154 -2.80 -7.38 -13.37
N ASP A 155 -3.32 -7.83 -12.23
CA ASP A 155 -3.73 -9.21 -11.98
C ASP A 155 -5.08 -9.48 -12.67
N SER A 156 -5.05 -9.49 -14.01
CA SER A 156 -6.20 -9.78 -14.85
C SER A 156 -5.78 -10.11 -16.28
N ASP A 157 -6.42 -11.14 -16.86
CA ASP A 157 -6.28 -11.49 -18.27
C ASP A 157 -7.13 -10.62 -19.19
N LEU A 158 -8.13 -9.93 -18.65
CA LEU A 158 -9.09 -9.15 -19.43
C LEU A 158 -8.67 -7.69 -19.60
N PHE A 159 -7.83 -7.19 -18.70
CA PHE A 159 -7.51 -5.77 -18.62
C PHE A 159 -6.01 -5.50 -18.71
N ARG A 160 -5.68 -4.37 -19.34
CA ARG A 160 -4.40 -3.67 -19.17
C ARG A 160 -4.65 -2.34 -18.47
N ALA A 161 -3.67 -1.89 -17.68
CA ALA A 161 -3.71 -0.58 -17.04
C ALA A 161 -2.74 0.37 -17.74
N VAL A 162 -3.24 1.55 -18.09
CA VAL A 162 -2.40 2.67 -18.55
C VAL A 162 -2.34 3.68 -17.40
N PRO A 163 -1.15 3.94 -16.82
CA PRO A 163 -1.02 4.90 -15.74
C PRO A 163 -1.23 6.33 -16.22
N VAL A 164 -1.87 7.12 -15.38
CA VAL A 164 -2.04 8.57 -15.54
C VAL A 164 -1.51 9.22 -14.27
N TYR A 165 -0.30 9.77 -14.37
CA TYR A 165 0.33 10.51 -13.27
C TYR A 165 -0.06 11.98 -13.34
N THR A 166 -0.40 12.54 -12.19
CA THR A 166 -0.61 13.98 -12.00
C THR A 166 0.23 14.46 -10.82
N ALA A 167 0.28 15.78 -10.60
CA ALA A 167 0.89 16.32 -9.40
C ALA A 167 0.22 15.79 -8.12
N ASP A 168 -1.08 15.52 -8.19
CA ASP A 168 -1.94 15.13 -7.07
C ASP A 168 -2.13 13.61 -6.93
N GLY A 169 -1.44 12.81 -7.74
CA GLY A 169 -1.43 11.36 -7.56
C GLY A 169 -1.30 10.52 -8.81
N LEU A 170 -1.83 9.30 -8.71
CA LEU A 170 -1.82 8.29 -9.76
C LEU A 170 -3.23 7.72 -9.91
N ALA A 171 -3.70 7.72 -11.14
CA ALA A 171 -4.84 6.92 -11.57
C ALA A 171 -4.43 5.93 -12.66
N VAL A 172 -5.27 4.95 -12.93
CA VAL A 172 -5.07 4.00 -14.02
C VAL A 172 -6.29 3.94 -14.91
N ARG A 173 -6.10 4.12 -16.21
CA ARG A 173 -7.12 3.86 -17.20
C ARG A 173 -7.11 2.38 -17.53
N LEU A 174 -8.22 1.69 -17.25
CA LEU A 174 -8.36 0.27 -17.55
C LEU A 174 -8.89 0.09 -18.97
N LEU A 175 -8.19 -0.70 -19.77
CA LEU A 175 -8.54 -0.98 -21.16
C LEU A 175 -8.67 -2.50 -21.32
N LYS A 176 -9.63 -2.95 -22.14
CA LYS A 176 -9.71 -4.36 -22.52
C LYS A 176 -8.44 -4.75 -23.27
N ARG A 177 -7.89 -5.92 -22.98
CA ARG A 177 -6.79 -6.48 -23.77
C ARG A 177 -7.27 -6.80 -25.19
#